data_AF-A0A6P8EBZ9-F1
#
_entry.id   AF-A0A6P8EBZ9-F1
#
_cell.length_a   1.000
_cell.length_b   1.000
_cell.length_c   1.000
_cell.angle_alpha   90.00
_cell.angle_beta   90.00
_cell.angle_gamma   90.00
#
_symmetry.space_group_name_H-M   'P 1'
#
loop_
_entity.id
_entity.type
_entity.pdbx_description
1 polymer ?
#
loop_
_entity_poly.entity_id
_entity_poly.type
_entity_poly.pdbx_seq_one_letter_code
_entity_poly.pdbx_strand_id
1 'polypeptide(L)'
;MDGGSVSAGEGQAPTSWEELYNINLIPSELFLKFRKEVQGIRVGLNLEFYNAPTNDFRANIVLKPLSPERRWKFMYEPVHQDIRLLSKKIPVTRFLNLQVGIGHNFRMNAIGWKWKLATCLGGDGVSRIRNKASIGLCPGIDFRFGWRADYVIPEISGGLGSDEPLFNMNSLQASLDRVEAIFTQSDAYC
;
A
#
# COMPACT_ATOMS: atom_id res chain seq x y z
N MET A 1 47.81 -19.40 -20.09
CA MET A 1 47.31 -18.98 -21.40
C MET A 1 45.92 -19.56 -21.54
N ASP A 2 44.97 -18.65 -21.63
CA ASP A 2 43.59 -18.72 -22.15
C ASP A 2 42.64 -19.77 -21.55
N GLY A 3 41.48 -19.43 -20.97
CA GLY A 3 40.69 -18.21 -21.10
C GLY A 3 39.38 -18.51 -21.82
N GLY A 4 38.26 -18.20 -21.15
CA GLY A 4 36.93 -18.03 -21.74
C GLY A 4 35.99 -19.23 -21.52
N SER A 5 34.72 -19.06 -21.13
CA SER A 5 33.96 -17.90 -20.68
C SER A 5 32.63 -18.44 -20.20
N VAL A 6 32.17 -17.99 -19.02
CA VAL A 6 30.81 -18.17 -18.54
C VAL A 6 29.88 -17.41 -19.49
N SER A 7 29.03 -18.10 -20.25
CA SER A 7 27.90 -17.46 -20.91
C SER A 7 26.78 -17.28 -19.88
N ALA A 8 26.89 -16.19 -19.12
CA ALA A 8 25.76 -15.65 -18.38
C ALA A 8 24.66 -15.26 -19.37
N GLY A 9 23.41 -15.58 -19.00
CA GLY A 9 22.26 -15.49 -19.88
C GLY A 9 21.99 -14.08 -20.38
N GLU A 10 21.99 -13.93 -21.69
CA GLU A 10 21.42 -12.79 -22.40
C GLU A 10 20.36 -13.31 -23.37
N GLY A 11 19.13 -12.81 -23.22
CA GLY A 11 18.18 -12.72 -24.34
C GLY A 11 17.25 -13.90 -24.61
N GLN A 12 16.79 -14.66 -23.61
CA GLN A 12 15.56 -15.45 -23.83
C GLN A 12 14.36 -14.50 -23.83
N ALA A 13 13.75 -14.31 -25.00
CA ALA A 13 12.42 -13.72 -25.11
C ALA A 13 11.45 -14.55 -24.26
N PRO A 14 10.55 -13.91 -23.47
CA PRO A 14 9.62 -14.65 -22.62
C PRO A 14 8.83 -15.63 -23.48
N THR A 15 8.88 -16.90 -23.09
CA THR A 15 8.44 -18.03 -23.92
C THR A 15 6.91 -18.22 -23.84
N SER A 16 6.26 -17.52 -22.90
CA SER A 16 4.82 -17.57 -22.71
C SER A 16 4.24 -16.25 -22.19
N TRP A 17 2.97 -15.99 -22.50
CA TRP A 17 2.21 -14.86 -21.94
C TRP A 17 2.13 -14.92 -20.40
N GLU A 18 2.24 -16.11 -19.80
CA GLU A 18 2.23 -16.31 -18.35
C GLU A 18 3.52 -15.82 -17.68
N GLU A 19 4.64 -15.79 -18.40
CA GLU A 19 5.91 -15.18 -17.92
C GLU A 19 5.86 -13.64 -17.96
N LEU A 20 5.10 -13.08 -18.92
CA LEU A 20 4.89 -11.63 -19.05
C LEU A 20 3.90 -11.07 -18.02
N TYR A 21 2.94 -11.89 -17.57
CA TYR A 21 1.85 -11.47 -16.69
C TYR A 21 1.71 -12.39 -15.46
N ASN A 22 2.12 -11.91 -14.29
CA ASN A 22 1.92 -12.64 -13.03
C ASN A 22 0.80 -11.99 -12.22
N ILE A 23 -0.25 -12.74 -11.88
CA ILE A 23 -1.36 -12.29 -11.04
C ILE A 23 -1.40 -13.14 -9.76
N ASN A 24 -1.02 -12.56 -8.63
CA ASN A 24 -1.14 -13.19 -7.32
C ASN A 24 -2.42 -12.72 -6.60
N LEU A 25 -3.38 -13.62 -6.41
CA LEU A 25 -4.65 -13.32 -5.72
C LEU A 25 -4.65 -13.69 -4.24
N ILE A 26 -3.59 -14.32 -3.72
CA ILE A 26 -3.52 -14.66 -2.29
C ILE A 26 -3.18 -13.38 -1.52
N PRO A 27 -4.06 -12.90 -0.63
CA PRO A 27 -3.80 -11.69 0.12
C PRO A 27 -2.67 -11.90 1.11
N SER A 28 -1.72 -10.98 1.10
CA SER A 28 -0.63 -10.96 2.09
C SER A 28 -1.11 -10.50 3.46
N GLU A 29 -2.15 -9.65 3.49
CA GLU A 29 -2.66 -9.02 4.70
C GLU A 29 -4.19 -9.06 4.77
N LEU A 30 -4.73 -9.46 5.92
CA LEU A 30 -6.15 -9.39 6.24
C LEU A 30 -6.38 -8.37 7.35
N PHE A 31 -7.41 -7.54 7.21
CA PHE A 31 -7.77 -6.53 8.20
C PHE A 31 -9.23 -6.66 8.60
N LEU A 32 -9.48 -6.63 9.90
CA LEU A 32 -10.81 -6.46 10.47
C LEU A 32 -10.87 -5.13 11.19
N LYS A 33 -11.75 -4.22 10.76
CA LYS A 33 -11.81 -2.85 11.26
C LYS A 33 -13.18 -2.54 11.82
N PHE A 34 -13.24 -2.27 13.11
CA PHE A 34 -14.41 -1.72 13.76
C PHE A 34 -14.26 -0.21 13.84
N ARG A 35 -15.32 0.53 13.54
CA ARG A 35 -15.35 1.99 13.57
C ARG A 35 -16.61 2.42 14.27
N LYS A 36 -16.47 3.38 15.17
CA LYS A 36 -17.57 4.10 15.78
C LYS A 36 -17.38 5.59 15.53
N GLU A 37 -18.40 6.23 15.03
CA GLU A 37 -18.46 7.67 14.85
C GLU A 37 -19.22 8.27 16.03
N VAL A 38 -18.54 9.13 16.79
CA VAL A 38 -19.11 9.76 18.00
C VAL A 38 -18.69 11.22 18.01
N GLN A 39 -19.63 12.14 18.11
CA GLN A 39 -19.39 13.58 18.29
C GLN A 39 -18.34 14.17 17.30
N GLY A 40 -18.38 13.77 16.03
CA GLY A 40 -17.45 14.28 15.01
C GLY A 40 -16.06 13.62 15.00
N ILE A 41 -15.83 12.60 15.81
CA ILE A 41 -14.60 11.80 15.86
C ILE A 41 -14.91 10.37 15.43
N ARG A 42 -14.06 9.79 14.59
CA ARG A 42 -14.05 8.37 14.31
C ARG A 42 -13.04 7.68 15.20
N VAL A 43 -13.55 6.81 16.07
CA VAL A 43 -12.78 5.84 16.84
C VAL A 43 -12.78 4.54 16.06
N GLY A 44 -11.63 3.88 15.94
CA GLY A 44 -11.55 2.60 15.27
C GLY A 44 -10.59 1.63 15.95
N LEU A 45 -10.97 0.36 15.93
CA LEU A 45 -10.12 -0.76 16.29
C LEU A 45 -9.78 -1.51 15.00
N ASN A 46 -8.51 -1.55 14.63
CA ASN A 46 -8.03 -2.36 13.51
C ASN A 46 -7.33 -3.59 14.07
N LEU A 47 -7.75 -4.76 13.62
CA LEU A 47 -7.04 -6.02 13.79
C LEU A 47 -6.41 -6.35 12.45
N GLU A 48 -5.10 -6.59 12.44
CA GLU A 48 -4.27 -6.78 11.24
C GLU A 48 -3.63 -8.16 11.37
N PHE A 49 -3.82 -9.02 10.37
CA PHE A 49 -3.30 -10.38 10.32
C PHE A 49 -2.38 -10.52 9.09
N TYR A 50 -1.16 -11.00 9.29
CA TYR A 50 -0.13 -11.08 8.26
C TYR A 50 0.22 -12.54 7.96
N ASN A 51 0.12 -12.96 6.70
CA ASN A 51 0.20 -14.38 6.35
C ASN A 51 1.63 -14.97 6.33
N ALA A 52 2.70 -14.15 6.28
CA ALA A 52 4.08 -14.64 6.20
C ALA A 52 5.13 -13.60 6.66
N PRO A 53 6.30 -14.04 7.18
CA PRO A 53 6.72 -15.41 7.43
C PRO A 53 6.34 -15.96 8.82
N THR A 54 5.95 -15.12 9.77
CA THR A 54 5.75 -15.50 11.19
C THR A 54 4.29 -15.60 11.63
N ASN A 55 3.32 -15.38 10.73
CA ASN A 55 1.90 -15.30 11.06
C ASN A 55 1.62 -14.38 12.26
N ASP A 56 1.88 -13.08 12.07
CA ASP A 56 1.79 -12.07 13.12
C ASP A 56 0.38 -11.45 13.15
N PHE A 57 -0.06 -11.00 14.34
CA PHE A 57 -1.30 -10.26 14.51
C PHE A 57 -1.04 -8.95 15.25
N ARG A 58 -1.70 -7.88 14.82
CA ARG A 58 -1.58 -6.56 15.44
C ARG A 58 -2.93 -5.95 15.70
N ALA A 59 -3.08 -5.34 16.87
CA ALA A 59 -4.25 -4.56 17.22
C ALA A 59 -3.85 -3.10 17.34
N ASN A 60 -4.58 -2.23 16.65
CA ASN A 60 -4.32 -0.80 16.60
C ASN A 60 -5.60 -0.03 16.90
N ILE A 61 -5.58 0.80 17.94
CA ILE A 61 -6.64 1.77 18.20
C ILE A 61 -6.31 3.04 17.41
N VAL A 62 -7.27 3.57 16.67
CA VAL A 62 -7.11 4.74 15.82
C VAL A 62 -8.18 5.76 16.14
N LEU A 63 -7.77 7.00 16.34
CA LEU A 63 -8.69 8.13 16.45
C LEU A 63 -8.38 9.13 15.36
N LYS A 64 -9.41 9.61 14.68
CA LYS A 64 -9.28 10.70 13.72
C LYS A 64 -10.57 11.51 13.64
N PRO A 65 -10.51 12.81 13.37
CA PRO A 65 -11.69 13.62 13.09
C PRO A 65 -12.45 13.14 11.86
N LEU A 66 -13.77 13.34 11.85
CA LEU A 66 -14.61 13.21 10.66
C LEU A 66 -14.49 14.44 9.75
N SER A 67 -14.28 15.62 10.34
CA SER A 67 -14.14 16.87 9.59
C SER A 67 -12.86 16.87 8.72
N PRO A 68 -12.95 17.23 7.44
CA PRO A 68 -11.80 17.28 6.53
C PRO A 68 -10.77 18.34 6.90
N GLU A 69 -11.17 19.39 7.62
CA GLU A 69 -10.28 20.48 8.06
C GLU A 69 -9.33 20.03 9.17
N ARG A 70 -9.78 19.10 10.02
CA ARG A 70 -8.98 18.58 11.14
C ARG A 70 -8.14 17.39 10.66
N ARG A 71 -6.90 17.67 10.30
CA ARG A 71 -6.00 16.76 9.58
C ARG A 71 -5.01 16.02 10.49
N TRP A 72 -5.51 15.25 11.45
CA TRP A 72 -4.69 14.40 12.31
C TRP A 72 -5.22 12.97 12.44
N LYS A 73 -4.34 12.06 12.82
CA LYS A 73 -4.62 10.64 13.10
C LYS A 73 -3.79 10.22 14.29
N PHE A 74 -4.46 9.93 15.40
CA PHE A 74 -3.86 9.29 16.55
C PHE A 74 -3.92 7.78 16.37
N MET A 75 -2.89 7.09 16.82
CA MET A 75 -2.80 5.64 16.81
C MET A 75 -2.15 5.16 18.09
N TYR A 76 -2.69 4.11 18.68
CA TYR A 76 -2.09 3.39 19.78
C TYR A 76 -1.98 1.91 19.44
N GLU A 77 -0.78 1.36 19.56
CA GLU A 77 -0.51 -0.07 19.42
C GLU A 77 -0.28 -0.67 20.82
N PRO A 78 -1.24 -1.40 21.41
CA PRO A 78 -1.14 -1.85 22.80
C PRO A 78 0.03 -2.81 23.04
N VAL A 79 0.27 -3.74 22.11
CA VAL A 79 1.33 -4.77 22.23
C VAL A 79 2.73 -4.14 22.29
N HIS A 80 2.97 -3.12 21.47
CA HIS A 80 4.25 -2.42 21.44
C HIS A 80 4.32 -1.25 22.43
N GLN A 81 3.22 -0.95 23.12
CA GLN A 81 3.05 0.25 23.95
C GLN A 81 3.54 1.51 23.22
N ASP A 82 3.10 1.66 21.97
CA ASP A 82 3.51 2.75 21.09
C ASP A 82 2.31 3.68 20.81
N ILE A 83 2.45 4.95 21.15
CA ILE A 83 1.49 6.01 20.81
C ILE A 83 2.08 6.86 19.71
N ARG A 84 1.28 7.15 18.69
CA ARG A 84 1.68 8.00 17.56
C ARG A 84 0.58 8.98 17.19
N LEU A 85 0.97 10.22 16.97
CA LEU A 85 0.15 11.27 16.39
C LEU A 85 0.72 11.65 15.03
N LEU A 86 -0.04 11.39 13.97
CA LEU A 86 0.35 11.69 12.60
C LEU A 86 -0.54 12.77 12.01
N SER A 87 0.04 13.62 11.16
CA SER A 87 -0.74 14.47 10.26
C SER A 87 -1.40 13.63 9.16
N LYS A 88 -2.49 14.14 8.57
CA LYS A 88 -2.90 13.68 7.24
C LYS A 88 -1.78 14.02 6.25
N LYS A 89 -1.75 13.34 5.10
CA LYS A 89 -0.88 13.71 3.99
C LYS A 89 -1.13 15.17 3.60
N ILE A 90 -0.08 15.97 3.66
CA ILE A 90 -0.02 17.37 3.25
C ILE A 90 0.50 17.38 1.82
N PRO A 91 -0.31 17.78 0.83
CA PRO A 91 0.16 17.91 -0.54
C PRO A 91 1.16 19.08 -0.59
N VAL A 92 2.43 18.78 -0.84
CA VAL A 92 3.48 19.79 -1.04
C VAL A 92 3.47 20.26 -2.49
N THR A 93 3.25 19.31 -3.41
CA THR A 93 3.05 19.57 -4.84
C THR A 93 1.94 18.66 -5.39
N ARG A 94 1.66 18.72 -6.71
CA ARG A 94 0.73 17.79 -7.37
C ARG A 94 1.14 16.32 -7.23
N PHE A 95 2.43 16.04 -7.09
CA PHE A 95 2.96 14.68 -7.08
C PHE A 95 3.57 14.29 -5.73
N LEU A 96 3.88 15.27 -4.86
CA LEU A 96 4.52 15.03 -3.56
C LEU A 96 3.57 15.26 -2.39
N ASN A 97 3.54 14.27 -1.49
CA ASN A 97 2.81 14.31 -0.24
C ASN A 97 3.76 14.14 0.94
N LEU A 98 3.75 15.09 1.87
CA LEU A 98 4.45 15.01 3.14
C LEU A 98 3.51 14.55 4.24
N GLN A 99 3.95 13.64 5.09
CA GLN A 99 3.28 13.29 6.33
C GLN A 99 4.29 13.41 7.47
N VAL A 100 3.91 14.09 8.53
CA VAL A 100 4.74 14.25 9.73
C VAL A 100 4.01 13.67 10.92
N GLY A 101 4.75 13.38 11.98
CA GLY A 101 4.18 12.86 13.20
C GLY A 101 5.20 12.72 14.30
N ILE A 102 4.68 12.57 15.50
CA ILE A 102 5.43 12.34 16.72
C ILE A 102 4.89 11.06 17.36
N GLY A 103 5.77 10.30 17.99
CA GLY A 103 5.38 9.12 18.74
C GLY A 103 6.19 8.97 20.01
N HIS A 104 5.64 8.19 20.92
CA HIS A 104 6.31 7.79 22.15
C HIS A 104 6.10 6.30 22.35
N ASN A 105 7.20 5.59 22.56
CA ASN A 105 7.20 4.19 22.92
C ASN A 105 7.51 4.07 24.41
N PHE A 106 6.53 3.61 25.19
CA PHE A 106 6.67 3.50 26.64
C PHE A 106 7.64 2.38 27.06
N ARG A 107 7.71 1.30 26.28
CA ARG A 107 8.61 0.17 26.56
C ARG A 107 10.09 0.57 26.46
N MET A 108 10.41 1.42 25.48
CA MET A 108 11.75 1.95 25.26
C MET A 108 11.98 3.32 25.93
N ASN A 109 10.93 3.89 26.56
CA ASN A 109 10.90 5.24 27.10
C ASN A 109 11.47 6.31 26.15
N ALA A 110 11.09 6.25 24.87
CA ALA A 110 11.70 7.07 23.82
C ALA A 110 10.63 7.85 23.05
N ILE A 111 10.90 9.15 22.82
CA ILE A 111 10.11 10.00 21.92
C ILE A 111 10.80 10.02 20.56
N GLY A 112 10.03 9.78 19.51
CA GLY A 112 10.50 9.77 18.13
C GLY A 112 9.70 10.71 17.23
N TRP A 113 10.39 11.30 16.26
CA TRP A 113 9.75 12.03 15.17
C TRP A 113 9.69 11.13 13.94
N LYS A 114 8.56 11.15 13.24
CA LYS A 114 8.33 10.38 12.03
C LYS A 114 7.90 11.31 10.91
N TRP A 115 8.65 11.33 9.83
CA TRP A 115 8.27 12.01 8.61
C TRP A 115 8.30 11.04 7.43
N LYS A 116 7.43 11.27 6.44
CA LYS A 116 7.31 10.46 5.24
C LYS A 116 7.00 11.36 4.07
N LEU A 117 7.89 11.39 3.09
CA LEU A 117 7.65 11.99 1.78
C LEU A 117 7.24 10.88 0.81
N ALA A 118 6.12 11.05 0.12
CA ALA A 118 5.61 10.07 -0.84
C ALA A 118 5.31 10.74 -2.19
N THR A 119 5.79 10.12 -3.26
CA THR A 119 5.52 10.52 -4.65
C THR A 119 4.60 9.49 -5.33
N CYS A 120 3.79 9.94 -6.30
CA CYS A 120 3.06 9.05 -7.22
C CYS A 120 3.83 8.75 -8.52
N LEU A 121 4.98 9.37 -8.72
CA LEU A 121 5.91 9.04 -9.80
C LEU A 121 6.76 7.86 -9.30
N GLY A 122 6.59 6.68 -9.91
CA GLY A 122 7.33 5.46 -9.52
C GLY A 122 8.84 5.68 -9.51
N GLY A 123 9.54 5.06 -8.56
CA GLY A 123 11.00 5.09 -8.44
C GLY A 123 11.63 3.76 -8.87
N ASP A 124 12.90 3.79 -9.26
CA ASP A 124 13.73 2.63 -9.62
C ASP A 124 13.35 1.92 -10.94
N GLY A 125 12.89 2.67 -11.96
CA GLY A 125 12.61 2.13 -13.29
C GLY A 125 11.33 1.29 -13.42
N VAL A 126 10.67 0.99 -12.29
CA VAL A 126 9.38 0.30 -12.25
C VAL A 126 8.29 1.29 -11.86
N SER A 127 7.31 1.45 -12.74
CA SER A 127 6.10 2.20 -12.40
C SER A 127 5.17 1.31 -11.57
N ARG A 128 4.71 1.85 -10.44
CA ARG A 128 3.93 1.09 -9.46
C ARG A 128 2.62 1.81 -9.17
N ILE A 129 1.51 1.16 -9.51
CA ILE A 129 0.17 1.58 -9.13
C ILE A 129 -0.24 0.82 -7.88
N ARG A 130 -0.77 1.55 -6.89
CA ARG A 130 -1.44 0.97 -5.73
C ARG A 130 -2.80 1.60 -5.58
N ASN A 131 -3.85 0.79 -5.55
CA ASN A 131 -5.21 1.27 -5.39
C ASN A 131 -6.00 0.42 -4.41
N LYS A 132 -7.16 0.93 -3.98
CA LYS A 132 -8.10 0.24 -3.11
C LYS A 132 -9.49 0.31 -3.71
N ALA A 133 -10.05 -0.82 -4.08
CA ALA A 133 -11.47 -0.93 -4.40
C ALA A 133 -12.27 -1.13 -3.11
N SER A 134 -13.44 -0.50 -2.98
CA SER A 134 -14.36 -0.73 -1.85
C SER A 134 -15.74 -1.09 -2.37
N ILE A 135 -16.35 -2.11 -1.77
CA ILE A 135 -17.68 -2.63 -2.09
C ILE A 135 -18.48 -2.59 -0.78
N GLY A 136 -19.56 -1.81 -0.76
CA GLY A 136 -20.49 -1.78 0.38
C GLY A 136 -21.46 -2.95 0.27
N LEU A 137 -21.58 -3.76 1.33
CA LEU A 137 -22.53 -4.88 1.35
C LEU A 137 -23.91 -4.43 1.84
N CYS A 138 -23.92 -3.73 2.96
CA CYS A 138 -25.11 -3.20 3.62
C CYS A 138 -24.71 -1.95 4.44
N PRO A 139 -25.66 -1.18 4.96
CA PRO A 139 -25.35 -0.04 5.81
C PRO A 139 -24.40 -0.43 6.96
N GLY A 140 -23.28 0.28 7.06
CA GLY A 140 -22.27 0.03 8.08
C GLY A 140 -21.30 -1.12 7.82
N ILE A 141 -21.41 -1.89 6.72
CA ILE A 141 -20.44 -2.97 6.40
C ILE A 141 -19.87 -2.80 4.99
N ASP A 142 -18.56 -2.62 4.91
CA ASP A 142 -17.80 -2.52 3.65
C ASP A 142 -16.70 -3.58 3.56
N PHE A 143 -16.51 -4.15 2.38
CA PHE A 143 -15.29 -4.84 2.01
C PHE A 143 -14.39 -3.93 1.18
N ARG A 144 -13.09 -3.99 1.44
CA ARG A 144 -12.09 -3.20 0.72
C ARG A 144 -10.90 -4.05 0.30
N PHE A 145 -10.58 -4.00 -0.98
CA PHE A 145 -9.53 -4.78 -1.60
C PHE A 145 -8.42 -3.83 -2.03
N GLY A 146 -7.27 -3.92 -1.37
CA GLY A 146 -6.05 -3.24 -1.77
C GLY A 146 -5.28 -4.09 -2.76
N TRP A 147 -4.97 -3.53 -3.92
CA TRP A 147 -4.24 -4.20 -4.98
C TRP A 147 -3.09 -3.33 -5.47
N ARG A 148 -2.10 -3.98 -6.07
CA ARG A 148 -0.93 -3.37 -6.66
C ARG A 148 -0.71 -3.92 -8.05
N ALA A 149 -0.33 -3.04 -8.98
CA ALA A 149 0.21 -3.43 -10.26
C ALA A 149 1.57 -2.75 -10.44
N ASP A 150 2.61 -3.58 -10.58
CA ASP A 150 3.96 -3.16 -10.93
C ASP A 150 4.13 -3.41 -12.43
N TYR A 151 4.56 -2.38 -13.16
CA TYR A 151 4.79 -2.46 -14.60
C TYR A 151 6.05 -1.67 -14.98
N VAL A 152 6.81 -2.21 -15.92
CA VAL A 152 7.93 -1.50 -16.54
C VAL A 152 7.36 -0.72 -17.73
N ILE A 153 7.58 0.61 -17.76
CA ILE A 153 7.20 1.40 -18.93
C ILE A 153 8.04 0.87 -20.10
N PRO A 154 7.42 0.46 -21.21
CA PRO A 154 8.17 -0.05 -22.36
C PRO A 154 9.12 1.03 -22.88
N GLU A 155 10.33 0.63 -23.24
CA GLU A 155 11.20 1.49 -24.05
C GLU A 155 10.54 1.65 -25.42
N ILE A 156 10.23 2.90 -25.80
CA ILE A 156 9.66 3.20 -27.11
C ILE A 156 10.85 3.44 -28.04
N SER A 157 11.29 2.38 -28.71
CA SER A 157 12.26 2.43 -29.80
C SER A 157 11.53 2.23 -31.13
N GLY A 158 11.88 3.01 -32.15
CA GLY A 158 11.33 2.82 -33.50
C GLY A 158 12.21 3.49 -34.55
N GLY A 159 12.59 2.72 -35.58
CA GLY A 159 13.23 3.20 -36.80
C GLY A 159 12.27 3.05 -37.98
N LEU A 160 12.10 4.11 -38.79
CA LEU A 160 11.33 4.02 -40.04
C LEU A 160 12.06 3.07 -41.00
N GLY A 161 11.50 1.87 -41.22
CA GLY A 161 12.03 0.88 -42.16
C GLY A 161 12.83 -0.27 -41.55
N SER A 162 12.89 -0.41 -40.21
CA SER A 162 13.30 -1.66 -39.57
C SER A 162 12.07 -2.46 -39.13
N ASP A 163 12.10 -3.79 -39.23
CA ASP A 163 11.07 -4.71 -38.72
C ASP A 163 11.07 -4.78 -37.16
N GLU A 164 11.59 -3.75 -36.48
CA GLU A 164 11.67 -3.72 -35.03
C GLU A 164 10.30 -3.37 -34.43
N PRO A 165 9.84 -4.12 -33.42
CA PRO A 165 8.54 -3.89 -32.81
C PRO A 165 8.49 -2.51 -32.11
N LEU A 166 7.46 -1.72 -32.42
CA LEU A 166 7.26 -0.36 -31.88
C LEU A 166 7.10 -0.28 -30.35
N PHE A 167 6.86 -1.41 -29.68
CA PHE A 167 6.63 -1.47 -28.24
C PHE A 167 7.24 -2.74 -27.66
N ASN A 168 8.20 -2.61 -26.75
CA ASN A 168 8.74 -3.74 -25.98
C ASN A 168 8.26 -3.67 -24.53
N MET A 169 7.16 -4.36 -24.22
CA MET A 169 6.59 -4.41 -22.86
C MET A 169 7.10 -5.65 -22.13
N ASN A 170 8.05 -5.47 -21.22
CA ASN A 170 8.85 -6.58 -20.69
C ASN A 170 8.22 -7.37 -19.53
N SER A 171 7.32 -6.79 -18.72
CA SER A 171 6.59 -7.51 -17.66
C SER A 171 5.51 -6.68 -16.96
N LEU A 172 4.41 -7.32 -16.56
CA LEU A 172 3.37 -6.79 -15.68
C LEU A 172 3.10 -7.77 -14.52
N GLN A 173 3.17 -7.26 -13.29
CA GLN A 173 2.89 -8.03 -12.08
C GLN A 173 1.75 -7.39 -11.31
N ALA A 174 0.63 -8.10 -11.18
CA ALA A 174 -0.50 -7.68 -10.36
C ALA A 174 -0.60 -8.54 -9.10
N SER A 175 -0.90 -7.92 -7.97
CA SER A 175 -1.06 -8.64 -6.71
C SER A 175 -2.18 -8.05 -5.86
N LEU A 176 -2.91 -8.95 -5.19
CA LEU A 176 -3.82 -8.60 -4.12
C LEU A 176 -3.00 -8.43 -2.84
N ASP A 177 -2.69 -7.17 -2.49
CA ASP A 177 -1.91 -6.86 -1.30
C ASP A 177 -2.73 -7.12 -0.02
N ARG A 178 -4.02 -6.77 -0.04
CA ARG A 178 -4.79 -6.58 1.18
C ARG A 178 -6.29 -6.80 1.01
N VAL A 179 -6.91 -7.44 1.98
CA VAL A 179 -8.37 -7.46 2.15
C VAL A 179 -8.74 -6.83 3.50
N GLU A 180 -9.69 -5.90 3.51
CA GLU A 180 -10.22 -5.26 4.72
C GLU A 180 -11.73 -5.50 4.82
N ALA A 181 -12.20 -6.05 5.94
CA ALA A 181 -13.59 -6.03 6.35
C ALA A 181 -13.79 -4.87 7.33
N ILE A 182 -14.77 -4.00 7.06
CA ILE A 182 -14.96 -2.75 7.78
C ILE A 182 -16.38 -2.69 8.30
N PHE A 183 -16.52 -2.58 9.62
CA PHE A 183 -17.75 -2.39 10.34
C PHE A 183 -17.77 -0.96 10.86
N THR A 184 -18.77 -0.17 10.49
CA THR A 184 -18.92 1.23 10.87
C THR A 184 -20.29 1.44 11.50
N GLN A 185 -20.28 1.79 12.78
CA GLN A 185 -21.46 2.29 13.49
C GLN A 185 -21.41 3.82 13.52
N SER A 186 -22.52 4.45 13.12
CA SER A 186 -22.71 5.90 13.17
C SER A 186 -24.06 6.18 13.81
N ASP A 187 -24.17 7.30 14.52
CA ASP A 187 -25.42 7.73 15.17
C ASP A 187 -26.54 8.03 14.13
N ALA A 188 -26.22 8.08 12.84
CA ALA A 188 -27.19 8.22 11.74
C ALA A 188 -27.99 6.93 11.41
N TYR A 189 -27.64 5.79 12.02
CA TYR A 189 -28.30 4.49 11.80
C TYR A 189 -29.06 3.96 13.03
N CYS A 190 -29.34 4.83 13.99
CA CYS A 190 -30.15 4.54 15.19
C CYS A 190 -31.32 5.51 15.30
#